data_AF-A0A480AI17-F1
#
_entry.id   AF-A0A480AI17-F1
#
_cell.length_a   1.000
_cell.length_b   1.000
_cell.length_c   1.000
_cell.angle_alpha   90.00
_cell.angle_beta   90.00
_cell.angle_gamma   90.00
#
_symmetry.space_group_name_H-M   'P 1'
#
loop_
_entity.id
_entity.type
_entity.pdbx_description
1 polymer ?
#
loop_
_entity_poly.entity_id
_entity_poly.type
_entity_poly.pdbx_seq_one_letter_code
_entity_poly.pdbx_strand_id
1 'polypeptide(L)'
;MIVLEFKAKGTKQQFQNINEGIRITQFIRNKCLRFWMDNQGVKPYDLNKYTAVLANEFDFADKLNSMARQAAAERAAFAIKRFFDNCQAKTPGKKGYPKFQKNNRSIESHIPHPELSQIKKAEIVVHNN
;
A
#
# COMPACT_ATOMS: atom_id res chain seq x y z
N MET A 1 13.09 -17.02 9.62
CA MET A 1 12.14 -15.90 9.83
C MET A 1 11.02 -16.43 10.71
N ILE A 2 10.90 -15.95 11.95
CA ILE A 2 9.81 -16.34 12.85
C ILE A 2 8.64 -15.41 12.54
N VAL A 3 7.50 -15.99 12.10
CA VAL A 3 6.26 -15.25 11.87
C VAL A 3 5.38 -15.46 13.09
N LEU A 4 5.17 -14.40 13.88
CA LEU A 4 4.23 -14.41 14.98
C LEU A 4 2.91 -13.83 14.50
N GLU A 5 1.87 -14.65 14.42
CA GLU A 5 0.52 -14.22 14.04
C GLU A 5 -0.28 -13.89 15.30
N PHE A 6 -0.74 -12.65 15.40
CA PHE A 6 -1.58 -12.16 16.49
C PHE A 6 -2.94 -11.77 15.93
N LYS A 7 -4.02 -12.09 16.65
CA LYS A 7 -5.34 -11.52 16.33
C LYS A 7 -5.37 -10.10 16.89
N ALA A 8 -5.57 -9.10 16.03
CA ALA A 8 -5.82 -7.75 16.48
C ALA A 8 -7.11 -7.72 17.31
N LYS A 9 -7.10 -7.11 18.50
CA LYS A 9 -8.32 -6.79 19.26
C LYS A 9 -8.62 -5.32 19.04
N GLY A 10 -9.79 -5.04 18.47
CA GLY A 10 -10.25 -3.69 18.19
C GLY A 10 -11.76 -3.60 18.17
N THR A 11 -12.29 -2.39 18.22
CA THR A 11 -13.73 -2.13 18.06
C THR A 11 -14.14 -2.34 16.61
N LYS A 12 -15.44 -2.54 16.37
CA LYS A 12 -15.98 -2.64 15.00
C LYS A 12 -15.61 -1.43 14.15
N GLN A 13 -15.61 -0.24 14.75
CA GLN A 13 -15.26 1.01 14.09
C GLN A 13 -13.77 1.05 13.70
N GLN A 14 -12.87 0.62 14.58
CA GLN A 14 -11.44 0.52 14.25
C GLN A 14 -11.18 -0.41 13.05
N PHE A 15 -11.85 -1.55 12.99
CA PHE A 15 -11.74 -2.45 11.83
C PHE A 15 -12.33 -1.86 10.55
N GLN A 16 -13.42 -1.09 10.65
CA GLN A 16 -13.99 -0.38 9.51
C GLN A 16 -13.00 0.64 8.94
N ASN A 17 -12.33 1.40 9.81
CA ASN A 17 -11.38 2.43 9.39
C ASN A 17 -10.11 1.81 8.80
N ILE A 18 -9.64 0.67 9.31
CA ILE A 18 -8.58 -0.12 8.65
C ILE A 18 -9.02 -0.52 7.24
N ASN A 19 -10.22 -1.07 7.10
CA ASN A 19 -10.73 -1.52 5.79
C ASN A 19 -10.86 -0.35 4.82
N GLU A 20 -11.29 0.83 5.28
CA GLU A 20 -11.31 2.06 4.49
C GLU A 20 -9.89 2.45 4.08
N GLY A 21 -8.93 2.50 5.01
CA GLY A 21 -7.52 2.77 4.73
C GLY A 21 -6.93 1.82 3.68
N ILE A 22 -7.19 0.51 3.78
CA ILE A 22 -6.74 -0.50 2.81
C ILE A 22 -7.29 -0.21 1.40
N ARG A 23 -8.56 0.21 1.30
CA ARG A 23 -9.20 0.59 0.03
C ARG A 23 -8.58 1.87 -0.55
N ILE A 24 -8.32 2.86 0.29
CA ILE A 24 -7.66 4.12 -0.11
C ILE A 24 -6.23 3.83 -0.62
N THR A 25 -5.45 3.02 0.10
CA THR A 25 -4.12 2.59 -0.33
C THR A 25 -4.18 1.89 -1.69
N GLN A 26 -5.15 0.98 -1.89
CA GLN A 26 -5.33 0.30 -3.18
C GLN A 26 -5.64 1.29 -4.31
N PHE A 27 -6.52 2.26 -4.04
CA PHE A 27 -6.87 3.32 -4.98
C PHE A 27 -5.64 4.14 -5.37
N ILE A 28 -4.91 4.68 -4.40
CA ILE A 28 -3.71 5.51 -4.64
C ILE A 28 -2.67 4.72 -5.43
N ARG A 29 -2.34 3.50 -5.00
CA ARG A 29 -1.38 2.64 -5.70
C ARG A 29 -1.77 2.40 -7.16
N ASN A 30 -3.06 2.18 -7.42
CA ASN A 30 -3.56 1.96 -8.79
C ASN A 30 -3.56 3.25 -9.62
N LYS A 31 -3.89 4.40 -9.03
CA LYS A 31 -3.79 5.72 -9.70
C LYS A 31 -2.35 6.07 -10.01
N CYS A 32 -1.39 5.82 -9.10
CA CYS A 32 0.04 5.99 -9.37
C CYS A 32 0.50 5.09 -10.52
N LEU A 33 0.05 3.83 -10.54
CA LEU A 33 0.38 2.93 -11.65
C LEU A 33 -0.23 3.44 -12.97
N ARG A 34 -1.48 3.90 -12.98
CA ARG A 34 -2.11 4.47 -14.17
C ARG A 34 -1.38 5.72 -14.66
N PHE A 35 -1.02 6.61 -13.74
CA PHE A 35 -0.25 7.81 -14.05
C PHE A 35 1.09 7.47 -14.72
N TRP A 36 1.81 6.46 -14.23
CA TRP A 36 3.03 5.97 -14.89
C TRP A 36 2.74 5.36 -16.28
N MET A 37 1.62 4.65 -16.47
CA MET A 37 1.25 4.10 -17.78
C MET A 37 0.93 5.20 -18.81
N ASP A 38 0.35 6.32 -18.36
CA ASP A 38 -0.06 7.44 -19.21
C ASP A 38 1.07 8.40 -19.59
N ASN A 39 2.17 8.39 -18.85
CA ASN A 39 3.22 9.40 -18.96
C ASN A 39 4.59 8.75 -19.19
N GLN A 40 5.42 9.37 -20.02
CA GLN A 40 6.79 8.92 -20.27
C GLN A 40 7.76 9.55 -19.25
N GLY A 41 8.81 8.80 -18.87
CA GLY A 41 9.89 9.33 -18.03
C GLY A 41 9.54 9.58 -16.56
N VAL A 42 8.39 9.09 -16.08
CA VAL A 42 7.96 9.23 -14.67
C VAL A 42 8.95 8.55 -13.73
N LYS A 43 9.49 9.32 -12.78
CA LYS A 43 10.39 8.82 -11.74
C LYS A 43 9.60 8.42 -10.49
N PRO A 44 10.16 7.55 -9.62
CA PRO A 44 9.51 7.20 -8.34
C PRO A 44 9.11 8.41 -7.49
N TYR A 45 9.94 9.46 -7.51
CA TYR A 45 9.68 10.70 -6.79
C TYR A 45 8.44 11.46 -7.31
N ASP A 46 8.15 11.37 -8.62
CA ASP A 46 6.96 11.99 -9.21
C ASP A 46 5.69 11.26 -8.74
N LEU A 47 5.75 9.94 -8.54
CA LEU A 47 4.64 9.18 -7.97
C LEU A 47 4.34 9.62 -6.53
N ASN A 48 5.35 9.90 -5.72
CA ASN A 48 5.18 10.41 -4.36
C ASN A 48 4.51 11.80 -4.37
N LYS A 49 4.94 12.71 -5.24
CA LYS A 49 4.28 14.01 -5.44
C LYS A 49 2.83 13.87 -5.89
N TYR A 50 2.57 12.93 -6.80
CA TYR A 50 1.22 12.68 -7.31
C TYR A 50 0.24 12.26 -6.21
N THR A 51 0.71 11.64 -5.12
CA THR A 51 -0.16 11.31 -3.97
C THR A 51 -0.72 12.53 -3.25
N ALA A 52 -0.05 13.68 -3.32
CA ALA A 52 -0.58 14.94 -2.79
C ALA A 52 -1.68 15.50 -3.71
N VAL A 53 -1.48 15.40 -5.03
CA VAL A 53 -2.51 15.77 -6.02
C VAL A 53 -3.77 14.93 -5.81
N LEU A 54 -3.62 13.62 -5.61
CA LEU A 54 -4.75 12.73 -5.36
C LEU A 54 -5.51 13.06 -4.06
N ALA A 55 -4.83 13.51 -3.01
CA ALA A 55 -5.51 13.92 -1.79
C ALA A 55 -6.27 15.23 -1.95
N ASN A 56 -5.75 16.17 -2.75
CA ASN A 56 -6.47 17.40 -3.09
C ASN A 56 -7.66 17.15 -4.03
N GLU A 57 -7.59 16.12 -4.87
CA GLU A 57 -8.67 15.75 -5.81
C GLU A 57 -9.77 14.90 -5.14
N PHE A 58 -9.41 14.09 -4.15
CA PHE A 58 -10.33 13.15 -3.51
C PHE A 58 -10.29 13.27 -1.99
N ASP A 59 -11.36 13.82 -1.39
CA ASP A 59 -11.48 14.00 0.07
C ASP A 59 -11.20 12.72 0.86
N PHE A 60 -11.65 11.57 0.35
CA PHE A 60 -11.41 10.28 1.00
C PHE A 60 -9.94 9.87 0.97
N ALA A 61 -9.15 10.33 -0.01
CA ALA A 61 -7.73 10.05 -0.08
C ALA A 61 -6.94 10.91 0.91
N ASP A 62 -7.42 12.12 1.24
CA ASP A 62 -6.79 12.99 2.22
C ASP A 62 -6.95 12.48 3.66
N LYS A 63 -8.03 11.73 3.96
CA LYS A 63 -8.19 11.01 5.23
C LYS A 63 -6.99 10.11 5.56
N LEU A 64 -6.29 9.62 4.53
CA LEU A 64 -5.07 8.86 4.70
C LEU A 64 -3.88 9.80 4.88
N ASN A 65 -3.12 9.61 5.96
CA ASN A 65 -1.94 10.44 6.22
C ASN A 65 -0.91 10.37 5.08
N SER A 66 -0.13 11.44 4.92
CA SER A 66 0.83 11.60 3.81
C SER A 66 1.83 10.45 3.70
N MET A 67 2.32 9.91 4.81
CA MET A 67 3.27 8.80 4.83
C MET A 67 2.67 7.51 4.28
N ALA A 68 1.43 7.19 4.67
CA ALA A 68 0.73 6.01 4.15
C ALA A 68 0.36 6.16 2.67
N ARG A 69 0.08 7.38 2.22
CA ARG A 69 -0.07 7.67 0.78
C ARG A 69 1.23 7.45 0.01
N GLN A 70 2.35 7.97 0.52
CA GLN A 70 3.68 7.76 -0.07
C GLN A 70 4.06 6.28 -0.13
N ALA A 71 3.83 5.52 0.95
CA ALA A 71 4.05 4.07 0.95
C ALA A 71 3.23 3.36 -0.15
N ALA A 72 2.01 3.82 -0.44
CA ALA A 72 1.20 3.31 -1.55
C ALA A 72 1.83 3.60 -2.93
N ALA A 73 2.40 4.79 -3.12
CA ALA A 73 3.15 5.14 -4.33
C ALA A 73 4.45 4.35 -4.46
N GLU A 74 5.19 4.15 -3.37
CA GLU A 74 6.41 3.34 -3.34
C GLU A 74 6.14 1.88 -3.73
N ARG A 75 5.01 1.30 -3.30
CA ARG A 75 4.57 -0.03 -3.76
C ARG A 75 4.33 -0.07 -5.27
N ALA A 76 3.80 1.01 -5.86
CA ALA A 76 3.66 1.13 -7.31
C ALA A 76 5.04 1.22 -7.98
N ALA A 77 5.93 2.07 -7.46
CA ALA A 77 7.28 2.26 -7.95
C ALA A 77 8.09 0.96 -7.90
N PHE A 78 7.97 0.17 -6.82
CA PHE A 78 8.63 -1.12 -6.67
C PHE A 78 8.15 -2.14 -7.72
N ALA A 79 6.85 -2.17 -8.01
CA ALA A 79 6.30 -3.03 -9.06
C ALA A 79 6.84 -2.66 -10.46
N ILE A 80 6.95 -1.36 -10.74
CA ILE A 80 7.54 -0.84 -11.99
C ILE A 80 9.03 -1.19 -12.08
N LYS A 81 9.79 -0.94 -11.00
CA LYS A 81 11.22 -1.27 -10.95
C LYS A 81 11.44 -2.77 -11.19
N ARG A 82 10.70 -3.63 -10.48
CA ARG A 82 10.77 -5.08 -10.63
C ARG A 82 10.48 -5.53 -12.07
N PHE A 83 9.56 -4.87 -12.77
CA PHE A 83 9.29 -5.15 -14.18
C PHE A 83 10.54 -4.89 -15.05
N PHE A 84 11.16 -3.71 -14.92
CA PHE A 84 12.38 -3.39 -15.66
C PHE A 84 13.56 -4.30 -15.29
N ASP A 85 13.78 -4.54 -14.00
CA ASP A 85 14.84 -5.44 -13.52
C ASP A 85 14.70 -6.85 -14.13
N ASN A 86 13.48 -7.40 -14.18
CA ASN A 86 13.22 -8.71 -14.78
C ASN A 86 13.39 -8.71 -16.31
N CYS A 87 13.05 -7.61 -16.98
CA CYS A 87 13.29 -7.44 -18.41
C CYS A 87 14.79 -7.43 -18.72
N GLN A 88 15.57 -6.68 -17.95
CA GLN A 88 17.02 -6.59 -18.09
C GLN A 88 17.71 -7.93 -17.80
N ALA A 89 17.30 -8.62 -16.73
CA ALA A 89 17.82 -9.94 -16.37
C ALA A 89 17.35 -11.09 -17.29
N LYS A 90 16.55 -10.79 -18.31
CA LYS A 90 15.95 -11.75 -19.26
C LYS A 90 15.22 -12.94 -18.61
N THR A 91 14.74 -12.80 -17.38
CA THR A 91 14.18 -13.91 -16.60
C THR A 91 12.90 -14.49 -17.24
N PRO A 92 12.85 -15.79 -17.59
CA PRO A 92 11.66 -16.42 -18.15
C PRO A 92 10.48 -16.40 -17.15
N GLY A 93 9.25 -16.19 -17.63
CA GLY A 93 8.02 -16.27 -16.82
C GLY A 93 7.78 -15.14 -15.80
N LYS A 94 8.77 -14.28 -15.50
CA LYS A 94 8.65 -13.19 -14.51
C LYS A 94 8.56 -11.78 -15.13
N LYS A 95 8.54 -11.67 -16.46
CA LYS A 95 8.39 -10.39 -17.21
C LYS A 95 6.94 -9.89 -17.29
N GLY A 96 6.19 -10.03 -16.20
CA GLY A 96 4.81 -9.55 -16.15
C GLY A 96 4.78 -8.03 -16.04
N TYR A 97 4.13 -7.36 -16.99
CA TYR A 97 3.84 -5.93 -16.88
C TYR A 97 3.06 -5.65 -15.58
N PRO A 98 3.34 -4.55 -14.85
CA PRO A 98 2.63 -4.25 -13.61
C PRO A 98 1.12 -4.15 -13.86
N LYS A 99 0.33 -4.81 -13.01
CA LYS A 99 -1.14 -4.82 -13.12
C LYS A 99 -1.78 -4.05 -11.98
N PHE A 100 -3.01 -3.56 -12.21
CA PHE A 100 -3.83 -3.00 -11.14
C PHE A 100 -4.12 -4.06 -10.07
N GLN A 101 -4.04 -3.62 -8.82
CA GLN A 101 -4.29 -4.46 -7.67
C GLN A 101 -5.80 -4.57 -7.46
N LYS A 102 -6.29 -5.81 -7.35
CA LYS A 102 -7.71 -6.11 -7.11
C LYS A 102 -8.00 -6.35 -5.63
N ASN A 103 -7.04 -6.96 -4.92
CA ASN A 103 -7.17 -7.33 -3.52
C ASN A 103 -5.97 -6.79 -2.73
N ASN A 104 -6.12 -5.62 -2.11
CA ASN A 104 -5.18 -5.15 -1.10
C ASN A 104 -5.60 -5.64 0.29
N ARG A 105 -4.62 -6.06 1.09
CA ARG A 105 -4.84 -6.58 2.45
C ARG A 105 -3.99 -5.87 3.50
N SER A 106 -3.24 -4.85 3.10
CA SER A 106 -2.34 -4.14 4.00
C SER A 106 -2.28 -2.65 3.70
N ILE A 107 -2.09 -1.89 4.75
CA ILE A 107 -1.76 -0.47 4.73
C ILE A 107 -0.48 -0.30 5.55
N GLU A 108 0.50 0.40 4.99
CA GLU A 108 1.73 0.74 5.70
C GLU A 108 1.62 2.16 6.24
N SER A 109 1.98 2.35 7.50
CA SER A 109 2.04 3.66 8.14
C SER A 109 3.21 3.68 9.12
N HIS A 110 4.18 4.56 8.92
CA HIS A 110 5.37 4.67 9.78
C HIS A 110 5.14 5.51 11.06
N ILE A 111 3.92 5.97 11.30
CA ILE A 111 3.49 6.66 12.52
C ILE A 111 2.15 6.04 12.90
N PRO A 112 1.80 5.91 14.19
CA PRO A 112 0.44 5.57 14.55
C PRO A 112 -0.54 6.55 13.89
N HIS A 113 -1.24 6.10 12.86
CA HIS A 113 -2.51 6.73 12.52
C HIS A 113 -3.33 6.71 13.82
N PRO A 114 -3.93 7.83 14.30
CA PRO A 114 -4.51 7.90 15.63
C PRO A 114 -5.49 6.77 15.97
N GLU A 115 -6.08 6.15 14.95
CA GLU A 115 -6.97 5.00 15.06
C GLU A 115 -6.25 3.64 15.00
N LEU A 116 -5.10 3.55 14.32
CA LEU A 116 -4.23 2.36 14.29
C LEU A 116 -3.36 2.23 15.55
N SER A 117 -2.96 3.33 16.22
CA SER A 117 -2.26 3.29 17.52
C SER A 117 -3.06 2.58 18.60
N GLN A 118 -4.38 2.65 18.53
CA GLN A 118 -5.27 2.19 19.58
C GLN A 118 -5.59 0.69 19.49
N ILE A 119 -5.19 0.03 18.39
CA ILE A 119 -5.35 -1.41 18.22
C ILE A 119 -4.20 -2.09 18.96
N LYS A 120 -4.49 -2.61 20.15
CA LYS A 120 -3.52 -3.40 20.92
C LYS A 120 -3.28 -4.75 20.21
N LYS A 121 -2.00 -5.15 20.10
CA LYS A 121 -1.65 -6.55 19.78
C LYS A 121 -2.25 -7.44 20.85
N ALA A 122 -3.05 -8.43 20.49
CA ALA A 122 -3.63 -9.35 21.46
C ALA A 122 -3.03 -10.75 21.36
N GLU A 123 -2.75 -11.28 22.56
CA GLU A 123 -2.48 -12.65 23.03
C GLU A 123 -1.86 -13.65 22.05
N ILE A 124 -0.66 -14.09 22.44
CA ILE A 124 0.00 -15.31 21.99
C ILE A 124 -0.92 -16.49 22.37
N VAL A 125 -1.44 -17.21 21.39
CA VAL A 125 -1.98 -18.55 21.62
C VAL A 125 -1.07 -19.53 20.88
N VAL A 126 -0.01 -19.98 21.56
CA VAL A 126 0.80 -21.10 21.07
C VAL A 126 -0.06 -22.37 21.20
N HIS A 127 -0.61 -22.86 20.09
CA HIS A 127 -0.99 -24.26 20.01
C HIS A 127 0.24 -25.02 19.49
N ASN A 128 0.93 -25.69 20.41
CA ASN A 128 1.85 -26.76 20.04
C ASN A 128 0.97 -27.97 19.68
N ASN A 129 0.99 -28.38 18.41
CA ASN A 129 0.65 -29.74 18.01
C ASN A 129 1.95 -30.51 17.77
#